data_AF-F2TZH0-F1
#
_entry.id   AF-F2TZH0-F1
#
_cell.length_a   1.000
_cell.length_b   1.000
_cell.length_c   1.000
_cell.angle_alpha   90.00
_cell.angle_beta   90.00
_cell.angle_gamma   90.00
#
_symmetry.space_group_name_H-M   'P 1'
#
loop_
_entity.id
_entity.type
_entity.pdbx_description
1 polymer ?
#
loop_
_entity_poly.entity_id
_entity_poly.type
_entity_poly.pdbx_seq_one_letter_code
_entity_poly.pdbx_strand_id
1 'polypeptide(L)'
;MYLSDRRSPWSLHEVLPHAAQVKLVLQIRDPVTRTLSGFRQGSPGDTVDEFAAVTSTELHLLHHCYNSSLQLAHPSPKTTGDSSNPFGITCNTGHHQYAALYRCVSALAESADGKALTQDRPWFQHFTRKGNKELLQQHVSLKLLKKYEGHVHRSIYVDQLINFLCAGFRPDQFIVVTTTELKADAEGVLHRIATALDRPSQLAAQARKRVLSGIHANMHRHSHTMPDAMERELQEFFQPYNQRLLDVLDFYGFVFNRTAMIHELNLQQ
;
A
#
# COMPACT_ATOMS: atom_id res chain seq x y z
N MET A 1 -0.59 -0.78 -9.37
CA MET A 1 0.60 -0.76 -10.25
C MET A 1 1.82 -0.91 -9.37
N TYR A 2 2.14 -2.15 -9.03
CA TYR A 2 3.35 -2.61 -8.36
C TYR A 2 3.70 -3.99 -8.94
N LEU A 3 4.98 -4.38 -8.83
CA LEU A 3 5.57 -5.71 -9.13
C LEU A 3 6.25 -5.89 -10.49
N SER A 4 5.96 -5.06 -11.49
CA SER A 4 6.83 -4.93 -12.69
C SER A 4 7.50 -3.56 -12.79
N ASP A 5 7.24 -2.69 -11.82
CA ASP A 5 7.59 -1.28 -11.91
C ASP A 5 8.94 -1.01 -11.23
N ARG A 6 9.76 -0.17 -11.88
CA ARG A 6 11.08 0.32 -11.42
C ARG A 6 11.02 1.17 -10.14
N ARG A 7 9.91 1.04 -9.39
CA ARG A 7 9.52 1.77 -8.19
C ARG A 7 9.51 0.89 -6.94
N SER A 8 10.07 -0.33 -7.00
CA SER A 8 10.63 -0.96 -5.81
C SER A 8 11.61 0.06 -5.19
N PRO A 9 11.52 0.37 -3.89
CA PRO A 9 12.40 1.38 -3.32
C PRO A 9 13.89 1.08 -3.60
N TRP A 10 14.28 -0.20 -3.79
CA TRP A 10 15.68 -0.57 -4.05
C TRP A 10 16.07 -0.19 -5.47
N SER A 11 15.17 -0.43 -6.42
CA SER A 11 15.36 -0.05 -7.82
C SER A 11 15.30 1.45 -8.03
N LEU A 12 14.66 2.21 -7.13
CA LEU A 12 14.68 3.68 -7.20
C LEU A 12 16.08 4.25 -7.05
N HIS A 13 16.97 3.60 -6.27
CA HIS A 13 18.38 4.00 -6.18
C HIS A 13 19.12 3.87 -7.52
N GLU A 14 18.71 2.94 -8.38
CA GLU A 14 19.36 2.72 -9.68
C GLU A 14 18.98 3.78 -10.71
N VAL A 15 17.83 4.45 -10.54
CA VAL A 15 17.30 5.44 -11.49
C VAL A 15 17.39 6.87 -10.99
N LEU A 16 17.58 7.09 -9.68
CA LEU A 16 17.66 8.41 -9.08
C LEU A 16 19.13 8.78 -8.83
N PRO A 17 19.66 9.85 -9.44
CA PRO A 17 21.09 10.18 -9.41
C PRO A 17 21.61 10.44 -7.98
N HIS A 18 20.74 10.85 -7.05
CA HIS A 18 21.08 11.06 -5.64
C HIS A 18 19.86 10.75 -4.77
N ALA A 19 19.64 9.48 -4.42
CA ALA A 19 18.49 9.07 -3.62
C ALA A 19 18.30 9.89 -2.33
N ALA A 20 19.38 10.35 -1.69
CA ALA A 20 19.38 11.21 -0.50
C ALA A 20 18.79 12.63 -0.71
N GLN A 21 18.70 13.09 -1.96
CA GLN A 21 18.15 14.39 -2.36
C GLN A 21 16.71 14.28 -2.87
N VAL A 22 16.18 13.07 -3.00
CA VAL A 22 14.82 12.84 -3.48
C VAL A 22 13.85 13.18 -2.36
N LYS A 23 12.81 13.94 -2.69
CA LYS A 23 11.65 14.14 -1.84
C LYS A 23 10.46 13.39 -2.43
N LEU A 24 9.73 12.69 -1.58
CA LEU A 24 8.64 11.79 -1.93
C LEU A 24 7.35 12.27 -1.26
N VAL A 25 6.26 12.24 -2.03
CA VAL A 25 4.92 12.50 -1.50
C VAL A 25 4.20 11.17 -1.36
N LEU A 26 3.83 10.82 -0.13
CA LEU A 26 3.03 9.63 0.16
C LEU A 26 1.59 10.05 0.42
N GLN A 27 0.70 9.68 -0.49
CA GLN A 27 -0.73 9.86 -0.29
C GLN A 27 -1.33 8.60 0.31
N ILE A 28 -1.82 8.71 1.54
CA ILE A 28 -2.59 7.68 2.23
C ILE A 28 -4.08 7.87 1.92
N ARG A 29 -4.74 6.73 1.70
CA ARG A 29 -6.18 6.61 1.51
C ARG A 29 -6.71 5.62 2.53
N ASP A 30 -7.95 5.79 2.95
CA ASP A 30 -8.67 4.78 3.72
C ASP A 30 -8.49 3.42 3.02
N PRO A 31 -7.86 2.44 3.69
CA PRO A 31 -7.48 1.18 3.07
C PRO A 31 -8.70 0.35 2.65
N VAL A 32 -9.85 0.49 3.33
CA VAL A 32 -11.11 -0.18 3.01
C VAL A 32 -11.66 0.38 1.71
N THR A 33 -11.86 1.71 1.64
CA THR A 33 -12.37 2.34 0.41
C THR A 33 -11.39 2.21 -0.76
N ARG A 34 -10.07 2.20 -0.48
CA ARG A 34 -9.03 1.94 -1.48
C ARG A 34 -9.12 0.53 -2.05
N THR A 35 -9.46 -0.47 -1.23
CA THR A 35 -9.59 -1.86 -1.69
C THR A 35 -10.70 -1.95 -2.75
N LEU A 36 -11.89 -1.43 -2.45
CA LEU A 36 -13.00 -1.37 -3.41
C LEU A 36 -12.67 -0.54 -4.65
N SER A 37 -12.11 0.66 -4.46
CA SER A 37 -11.69 1.53 -5.57
C SER A 37 -10.66 0.86 -6.47
N GLY A 38 -9.80 0.00 -5.93
CA GLY A 38 -8.85 -0.81 -6.69
C GLY A 38 -9.48 -1.83 -7.57
N PHE A 39 -10.35 -2.62 -6.96
CA PHE A 39 -11.11 -3.63 -7.66
C PHE A 39 -11.87 -3.04 -8.84
N ARG A 40 -12.59 -1.94 -8.63
CA ARG A 40 -13.37 -1.29 -9.69
C ARG A 40 -12.51 -0.73 -10.83
N GLN A 41 -11.31 -0.26 -10.53
CA GLN A 41 -10.38 0.21 -11.57
C GLN A 41 -9.77 -0.94 -12.39
N GLY A 42 -9.51 -2.10 -11.76
CA GLY A 42 -9.02 -3.29 -12.45
C GLY A 42 -10.10 -4.05 -13.22
N SER A 43 -11.34 -3.95 -12.72
CA SER A 43 -12.50 -4.74 -13.14
C SER A 43 -13.78 -3.90 -13.20
N PRO A 44 -13.91 -2.96 -14.17
CA PRO A 44 -15.04 -2.02 -14.23
C PRO A 44 -16.41 -2.66 -14.54
N GLY A 45 -16.48 -3.96 -14.82
CA GLY A 45 -17.72 -4.71 -15.08
C GLY A 45 -18.06 -5.79 -14.05
N ASP A 46 -17.19 -6.05 -13.09
CA ASP A 46 -17.38 -7.14 -12.12
C ASP A 46 -18.41 -6.73 -11.05
N THR A 47 -19.13 -7.68 -10.45
CA THR A 47 -20.21 -7.42 -9.48
C THR A 47 -19.70 -7.16 -8.06
N VAL A 48 -20.61 -6.77 -7.15
CA VAL A 48 -20.28 -6.66 -5.71
C VAL A 48 -19.99 -8.04 -5.10
N ASP A 49 -20.68 -9.10 -5.55
CA ASP A 49 -20.43 -10.47 -5.08
C ASP A 49 -19.06 -10.97 -5.54
N GLU A 50 -18.66 -10.64 -6.77
CA GLU A 50 -17.31 -10.93 -7.26
C GLU A 50 -16.24 -10.19 -6.46
N PHE A 51 -16.48 -8.91 -6.12
CA PHE A 51 -15.62 -8.16 -5.20
C PHE A 51 -15.48 -8.88 -3.85
N ALA A 52 -16.59 -9.27 -3.24
CA ALA A 52 -16.59 -9.94 -1.94
C ALA A 52 -15.84 -11.27 -1.99
N ALA A 53 -16.07 -12.09 -3.03
CA ALA A 53 -15.38 -13.37 -3.21
C ALA A 53 -13.87 -13.21 -3.42
N VAL A 54 -13.44 -12.26 -4.28
CA VAL A 54 -12.01 -11.95 -4.47
C VAL A 54 -11.38 -11.50 -3.16
N THR A 55 -12.02 -10.56 -2.47
CA THR A 55 -11.48 -9.93 -1.27
C THR A 55 -11.37 -10.92 -0.11
N SER A 56 -12.40 -11.74 0.11
CA SER A 56 -12.38 -12.79 1.14
C SER A 56 -11.28 -13.83 0.89
N THR A 57 -11.08 -14.22 -0.37
CA THR A 57 -9.97 -15.12 -0.74
C THR A 57 -8.61 -14.47 -0.45
N GLU A 58 -8.44 -13.19 -0.79
CA GLU A 58 -7.21 -12.46 -0.51
C GLU A 58 -6.96 -12.32 1.00
N LEU A 59 -7.98 -11.97 1.78
CA LEU A 59 -7.90 -11.88 3.24
C LEU A 59 -7.49 -13.21 3.87
N HIS A 60 -8.10 -14.32 3.46
CA HIS A 60 -7.75 -15.65 3.95
C HIS A 60 -6.27 -15.97 3.70
N LEU A 61 -5.78 -15.70 2.48
CA LEU A 61 -4.38 -15.91 2.11
C LEU A 61 -3.45 -14.99 2.90
N LEU A 62 -3.81 -13.73 3.12
CA LEU A 62 -2.99 -12.81 3.89
C LEU A 62 -2.96 -13.21 5.38
N HIS A 63 -4.08 -13.59 5.97
CA HIS A 63 -4.10 -14.11 7.34
C HIS A 63 -3.21 -15.36 7.50
N HIS A 64 -3.27 -16.29 6.54
CA HIS A 64 -2.50 -17.53 6.61
C HIS A 64 -1.01 -17.31 6.33
N CYS A 65 -0.69 -16.58 5.26
CA CYS A 65 0.67 -16.51 4.73
C CYS A 65 1.40 -15.20 4.99
N TYR A 66 0.68 -14.11 5.22
CA TYR A 66 1.30 -12.82 5.39
C TYR A 66 1.73 -12.57 6.84
N ASN A 67 0.97 -13.09 7.81
CA ASN A 67 1.30 -12.97 9.24
C ASN A 67 2.70 -13.49 9.60
N SER A 68 3.18 -14.55 8.93
CA SER A 68 4.53 -15.09 9.12
C SER A 68 5.62 -14.30 8.39
N SER A 69 5.25 -13.46 7.43
CA SER A 69 6.16 -12.64 6.62
C SER A 69 6.35 -11.22 7.15
N LEU A 70 5.50 -10.81 8.08
CA LEU A 70 5.57 -9.50 8.70
C LEU A 70 6.71 -9.43 9.70
N GLN A 71 7.46 -8.33 9.62
CA GLN A 71 8.26 -7.82 10.74
C GLN A 71 7.38 -7.25 11.88
N LEU A 72 6.06 -7.55 11.85
CA LEU A 72 5.06 -7.15 12.84
C LEU A 72 4.83 -8.20 13.91
N ALA A 73 5.66 -9.26 13.97
CA ALA A 73 5.85 -9.95 15.24
C ALA A 73 6.28 -8.86 16.23
N HIS A 74 5.33 -8.43 17.08
CA HIS A 74 5.55 -7.45 18.12
C HIS A 74 6.91 -7.76 18.73
N PRO A 75 7.92 -6.87 18.65
CA PRO A 75 8.94 -6.98 19.65
C PRO A 75 8.17 -6.77 20.95
N SER A 76 7.94 -7.85 21.70
CA SER A 76 7.88 -7.70 23.15
C SER A 76 9.03 -6.76 23.48
N PRO A 77 8.76 -5.62 24.14
CA PRO A 77 9.80 -4.64 24.40
C PRO A 77 10.95 -5.40 25.01
N LYS A 78 12.02 -5.59 24.24
CA LYS A 78 13.19 -6.28 24.75
C LYS A 78 13.66 -5.33 25.83
N THR A 79 13.64 -5.81 27.07
CA THR A 79 14.17 -5.14 28.25
C THR A 79 15.68 -4.84 28.15
N THR A 80 16.30 -5.14 27.01
CA THR A 80 17.66 -4.78 26.65
C THR A 80 17.64 -3.45 25.89
N GLY A 81 18.12 -2.38 26.53
CA GLY A 81 18.11 -0.97 26.11
C GLY A 81 18.80 -0.60 24.79
N ASP A 82 18.50 -1.29 23.69
CA ASP A 82 18.85 -0.84 22.34
C ASP A 82 17.71 0.04 21.78
N SER A 83 17.78 1.34 22.10
CA SER A 83 16.80 2.35 21.68
C SER A 83 16.82 2.65 20.18
N SER A 84 17.76 2.06 19.44
CA SER A 84 17.96 2.34 18.01
C SER A 84 16.93 1.64 17.10
N ASN A 85 16.24 0.59 17.60
CA ASN A 85 15.24 -0.15 16.82
C ASN A 85 14.10 -0.73 17.69
N PRO A 86 13.25 0.12 18.30
CA PRO A 86 12.18 -0.33 19.19
C PRO A 86 11.08 -1.11 18.47
N PHE A 87 11.10 -1.09 17.14
CA PHE A 87 10.18 -1.81 16.29
C PHE A 87 10.71 -3.15 15.79
N GLY A 88 11.95 -3.51 16.11
CA GLY A 88 12.55 -4.77 15.67
C GLY A 88 12.59 -4.90 14.15
N ILE A 89 12.58 -3.78 13.43
CA ILE A 89 12.59 -3.76 11.96
C ILE A 89 13.88 -4.45 11.53
N THR A 90 13.72 -5.63 10.94
CA THR A 90 14.81 -6.42 10.40
C THR A 90 14.79 -6.20 8.91
N CYS A 91 15.69 -5.35 8.40
CA CYS A 91 15.70 -4.98 7.00
C CYS A 91 16.05 -6.16 6.09
N ASN A 92 15.03 -6.90 5.73
CA ASN A 92 15.04 -7.84 4.62
C ASN A 92 14.69 -7.05 3.36
N THR A 93 15.39 -7.31 2.25
CA THR A 93 15.01 -6.77 0.94
C THR A 93 13.53 -7.08 0.68
N GLY A 94 12.74 -6.19 0.06
CA GLY A 94 11.33 -6.50 -0.25
C GLY A 94 11.15 -7.86 -0.95
N HIS A 95 12.10 -8.28 -1.78
CA HIS A 95 12.16 -9.62 -2.38
C HIS A 95 12.03 -10.79 -1.39
N HIS A 96 12.54 -10.67 -0.17
CA HIS A 96 12.45 -11.70 0.86
C HIS A 96 11.02 -11.84 1.39
N GLN A 97 10.33 -10.74 1.66
CA GLN A 97 8.92 -10.74 2.10
C GLN A 97 8.03 -11.38 1.03
N TYR A 98 8.20 -10.97 -0.22
CA TYR A 98 7.46 -11.55 -1.35
C TYR A 98 7.81 -13.03 -1.57
N ALA A 99 9.08 -13.43 -1.43
CA ALA A 99 9.47 -14.83 -1.54
C ALA A 99 8.94 -15.68 -0.39
N ALA A 100 8.79 -15.13 0.82
CA ALA A 100 8.17 -15.81 1.95
C ALA A 100 6.67 -16.01 1.72
N LEU A 101 5.96 -14.94 1.34
CA LEU A 101 4.54 -15.00 0.95
C LEU A 101 4.34 -16.02 -0.19
N TYR A 102 5.20 -16.01 -1.21
CA TYR A 102 5.18 -16.99 -2.30
C TYR A 102 5.24 -18.43 -1.80
N ARG A 103 6.29 -18.76 -1.03
CA ARG A 103 6.52 -20.12 -0.55
C ARG A 103 5.33 -20.61 0.25
N CYS A 104 4.76 -19.75 1.10
CA CYS A 104 3.57 -20.11 1.86
C CYS A 104 2.37 -20.35 0.95
N VAL A 105 2.05 -19.42 0.03
CA VAL A 105 0.87 -19.57 -0.84
C VAL A 105 1.02 -20.77 -1.77
N SER A 106 2.23 -21.05 -2.28
CA SER A 106 2.52 -22.26 -3.06
C SER A 106 2.32 -23.53 -2.25
N ALA A 107 2.83 -23.58 -1.01
CA ALA A 107 2.62 -24.73 -0.14
C ALA A 107 1.14 -24.93 0.20
N LEU A 108 0.40 -23.83 0.41
CA LEU A 108 -1.04 -23.88 0.62
C LEU A 108 -1.75 -24.39 -0.64
N ALA A 109 -1.42 -23.89 -1.83
CA ALA A 109 -2.00 -24.33 -3.10
C ALA A 109 -1.84 -25.84 -3.37
N GLU A 110 -0.78 -26.46 -2.84
CA GLU A 110 -0.55 -27.90 -2.95
C GLU A 110 -1.40 -28.72 -1.96
N SER A 111 -1.94 -28.09 -0.91
CA SER A 111 -2.83 -28.72 0.08
C SER A 111 -4.26 -28.92 -0.45
N ALA A 112 -5.02 -29.81 0.18
CA ALA A 112 -6.43 -30.04 -0.18
C ALA A 112 -7.26 -28.76 -0.04
N ASP A 113 -7.02 -27.99 1.02
CA ASP A 113 -7.74 -26.74 1.31
C ASP A 113 -7.32 -25.60 0.38
N GLY A 114 -6.05 -25.53 -0.03
CA GLY A 114 -5.58 -24.45 -0.90
C GLY A 114 -5.84 -24.67 -2.38
N LYS A 115 -6.12 -25.90 -2.84
CA LYS A 115 -6.56 -26.14 -4.22
C LYS A 115 -7.85 -25.38 -4.54
N ALA A 116 -8.83 -25.38 -3.62
CA ALA A 116 -10.07 -24.63 -3.79
C ALA A 116 -9.85 -23.10 -3.80
N LEU A 117 -8.88 -22.61 -3.03
CA LEU A 117 -8.57 -21.18 -2.91
C LEU A 117 -7.73 -20.64 -4.08
N THR A 118 -7.00 -21.51 -4.78
CA THR A 118 -5.97 -21.10 -5.77
C THR A 118 -6.23 -21.57 -7.19
N GLN A 119 -7.17 -22.49 -7.42
CA GLN A 119 -7.45 -23.11 -8.73
C GLN A 119 -7.76 -22.10 -9.85
N ASP A 120 -8.48 -21.01 -9.53
CA ASP A 120 -8.99 -20.07 -10.55
C ASP A 120 -8.33 -18.68 -10.54
N ARG A 121 -7.44 -18.39 -9.58
CA ARG A 121 -6.95 -17.01 -9.35
C ARG A 121 -5.47 -16.97 -8.95
N PRO A 122 -4.54 -16.91 -9.93
CA PRO A 122 -3.10 -16.95 -9.69
C PRO A 122 -2.55 -15.60 -9.23
N TRP A 123 -3.33 -14.78 -8.51
CA TRP A 123 -2.97 -13.39 -8.22
C TRP A 123 -1.58 -13.29 -7.58
N PHE A 124 -1.22 -14.22 -6.68
CA PHE A 124 0.11 -14.37 -6.08
C PHE A 124 1.23 -14.85 -7.04
N GLN A 125 0.92 -15.56 -8.13
CA GLN A 125 1.91 -15.95 -9.15
C GLN A 125 2.45 -14.71 -9.90
N HIS A 126 1.72 -13.60 -9.88
CA HIS A 126 2.17 -12.33 -10.46
C HIS A 126 3.14 -11.56 -9.54
N PHE A 127 3.10 -11.78 -8.23
CA PHE A 127 3.99 -11.13 -7.24
C PHE A 127 5.39 -11.76 -7.19
N THR A 128 5.57 -12.91 -7.84
CA THR A 128 6.60 -13.89 -7.44
C THR A 128 7.40 -14.46 -8.59
N ARG A 129 7.05 -14.14 -9.84
CA ARG A 129 7.81 -14.59 -11.01
C ARG A 129 9.11 -13.80 -11.14
N LYS A 130 10.17 -14.31 -10.48
CA LYS A 130 11.57 -14.07 -10.85
C LYS A 130 11.69 -14.16 -12.37
N GLY A 131 11.91 -13.03 -13.04
CA GLY A 131 12.62 -12.93 -14.31
C GLY A 131 12.33 -13.99 -15.39
N ASN A 132 11.09 -14.49 -15.52
CA ASN A 132 10.80 -15.47 -16.55
C ASN A 132 10.58 -14.71 -17.86
N LYS A 133 11.66 -14.55 -18.63
CA LYS A 133 11.71 -13.80 -19.90
C LYS A 133 10.59 -14.22 -20.88
N GLU A 134 10.11 -15.45 -20.78
CA GLU A 134 9.03 -16.01 -21.62
C GLU A 134 7.66 -15.34 -21.41
N LEU A 135 7.36 -14.83 -20.22
CA LEU A 135 6.11 -14.10 -19.96
C LEU A 135 6.21 -12.58 -20.18
N LEU A 136 7.42 -12.06 -20.34
CA LEU A 136 7.62 -10.73 -20.94
C LEU A 136 7.52 -10.80 -22.48
N GLN A 137 7.80 -11.98 -23.06
CA GLN A 137 7.59 -12.26 -24.48
C GLN A 137 6.11 -12.55 -24.80
N GLN A 138 5.41 -13.31 -23.94
CA GLN A 138 3.96 -13.45 -24.01
C GLN A 138 3.34 -12.16 -23.46
N HIS A 139 2.72 -11.36 -24.32
CA HIS A 139 2.14 -10.07 -23.95
C HIS A 139 0.94 -10.25 -22.98
N VAL A 140 1.20 -10.54 -21.70
CA VAL A 140 0.17 -10.55 -20.66
C VAL A 140 -0.39 -9.14 -20.62
N SER A 141 -1.64 -8.97 -21.04
CA SER A 141 -2.23 -7.64 -21.14
C SER A 141 -2.14 -6.93 -19.79
N LEU A 142 -1.76 -5.64 -19.81
CA LEU A 142 -1.77 -4.79 -18.61
C LEU A 142 -3.14 -4.81 -17.90
N LYS A 143 -4.22 -5.10 -18.65
CA LYS A 143 -5.57 -5.30 -18.14
C LYS A 143 -5.65 -6.53 -17.21
N LEU A 144 -5.05 -7.66 -17.60
CA LEU A 144 -4.96 -8.85 -16.74
C LEU A 144 -4.08 -8.60 -15.51
N LEU A 145 -2.95 -7.91 -15.67
CA LEU A 145 -2.07 -7.58 -14.54
C LEU A 145 -2.78 -6.71 -13.49
N LYS A 146 -3.53 -5.69 -13.93
CA LYS A 146 -4.32 -4.85 -13.03
C LYS A 146 -5.49 -5.59 -12.38
N LYS A 147 -6.07 -6.58 -13.06
CA LYS A 147 -7.17 -7.40 -12.56
C LYS A 147 -6.77 -8.29 -11.37
N TYR A 148 -5.50 -8.65 -11.26
CA TYR A 148 -5.00 -9.60 -10.25
C TYR A 148 -3.89 -9.03 -9.36
N GLU A 149 -3.77 -7.70 -9.25
CA GLU A 149 -3.02 -7.09 -8.15
C GLU A 149 -3.81 -7.21 -6.86
N GLY A 150 -3.28 -7.89 -5.85
CA GLY A 150 -3.83 -7.94 -4.49
C GLY A 150 -4.27 -6.56 -4.01
N HIS A 151 -5.59 -6.38 -3.89
CA HIS A 151 -6.24 -5.10 -3.60
C HIS A 151 -6.22 -4.77 -2.12
N VAL A 152 -6.24 -5.80 -1.28
CA VAL A 152 -6.08 -5.70 0.17
C VAL A 152 -4.60 -5.48 0.50
N HIS A 153 -3.71 -6.30 -0.06
CA HIS A 153 -2.27 -6.26 0.22
C HIS A 153 -1.65 -4.88 -0.06
N ARG A 154 -1.99 -4.27 -1.20
CA ARG A 154 -1.51 -2.92 -1.58
C ARG A 154 -1.99 -1.79 -0.66
N SER A 155 -2.96 -2.06 0.21
CA SER A 155 -3.50 -1.13 1.19
C SER A 155 -2.85 -1.31 2.56
N ILE A 156 -1.92 -2.26 2.70
CA ILE A 156 -1.03 -2.39 3.87
C ILE A 156 0.13 -1.41 3.67
N TYR A 157 -0.05 -0.18 4.14
CA TYR A 157 0.90 0.91 3.94
C TYR A 157 2.18 0.79 4.76
N VAL A 158 2.07 0.24 5.97
CA VAL A 158 3.20 0.13 6.89
C VAL A 158 4.35 -0.67 6.27
N ASP A 159 4.04 -1.77 5.57
CA ASP A 159 5.09 -2.59 4.94
C ASP A 159 5.74 -1.88 3.75
N GLN A 160 4.95 -1.11 2.99
CA GLN A 160 5.51 -0.29 1.92
C GLN A 160 6.47 0.75 2.50
N LEU A 161 6.09 1.41 3.60
CA LEU A 161 6.91 2.40 4.27
C LEU A 161 8.18 1.78 4.88
N ILE A 162 8.06 0.65 5.57
CA ILE A 162 9.20 -0.09 6.13
C ILE A 162 10.16 -0.51 5.03
N ASN A 163 9.63 -0.98 3.88
CA ASN A 163 10.45 -1.22 2.72
C ASN A 163 11.21 0.07 2.37
N PHE A 164 10.56 1.21 2.11
CA PHE A 164 11.31 2.45 1.86
C PHE A 164 12.40 2.78 2.89
N LEU A 165 12.10 2.67 4.19
CA LEU A 165 13.09 2.91 5.25
C LEU A 165 14.29 1.98 5.15
N CYS A 166 14.05 0.70 4.92
CA CYS A 166 15.10 -0.30 4.74
C CYS A 166 15.93 -0.09 3.46
N ALA A 167 15.50 0.77 2.53
CA ALA A 167 16.31 1.15 1.36
C ALA A 167 17.41 2.13 1.74
N GLY A 168 17.34 2.71 2.94
CA GLY A 168 18.05 3.92 3.29
C GLY A 168 17.32 5.21 2.92
N PHE A 169 16.03 5.18 2.53
CA PHE A 169 15.27 6.44 2.50
C PHE A 169 14.99 6.90 3.93
N ARG A 170 15.24 8.18 4.19
CA ARG A 170 15.07 8.78 5.51
C ARG A 170 13.69 9.38 5.68
N PRO A 171 13.14 9.45 6.91
CA PRO A 171 11.83 10.05 7.19
C PRO A 171 11.67 11.48 6.66
N ASP A 172 12.72 12.32 6.74
CA ASP A 172 12.72 13.71 6.26
C ASP A 172 12.56 13.85 4.74
N GLN A 173 12.68 12.75 4.00
CA GLN A 173 12.45 12.71 2.56
C GLN A 173 10.97 12.57 2.20
N PHE A 174 10.11 12.26 3.17
CA PHE A 174 8.70 12.01 2.93
C PHE A 174 7.83 13.13 3.48
N ILE A 175 6.88 13.57 2.67
CA ILE A 175 5.68 14.25 3.14
C ILE A 175 4.50 13.28 3.00
N VAL A 176 3.85 12.98 4.13
CA VAL A 176 2.69 12.10 4.15
C VAL A 176 1.43 12.95 4.25
N VAL A 177 0.52 12.73 3.31
CA VAL A 177 -0.77 13.43 3.19
C VAL A 177 -1.89 12.42 3.10
N THR A 178 -3.08 12.80 3.56
CA THR A 178 -4.26 11.93 3.45
C THR A 178 -5.26 12.48 2.44
N THR A 179 -6.18 11.63 2.01
CA THR A 179 -7.25 12.05 1.09
C THR A 179 -8.31 12.87 1.82
N THR A 180 -8.54 12.60 3.10
CA THR A 180 -9.33 13.43 4.01
C THR A 180 -8.75 14.83 4.07
N GLU A 181 -7.44 14.96 4.26
CA GLU A 181 -6.79 16.27 4.29
C GLU A 181 -6.95 17.01 2.96
N LEU A 182 -6.69 16.33 1.84
CA LEU A 182 -6.87 16.90 0.50
C LEU A 182 -8.32 17.32 0.21
N LYS A 183 -9.32 16.63 0.75
CA LYS A 183 -10.74 17.00 0.60
C LYS A 183 -11.12 18.20 1.47
N ALA A 184 -10.59 18.26 2.68
CA ALA A 184 -10.90 19.32 3.63
C ALA A 184 -10.18 20.63 3.29
N ASP A 185 -8.91 20.56 2.93
CA ASP A 185 -8.07 21.71 2.62
C ASP A 185 -7.00 21.35 1.57
N ALA A 186 -7.42 21.24 0.31
CA ALA A 186 -6.50 20.97 -0.80
C ALA A 186 -5.40 22.04 -0.93
N GLU A 187 -5.72 23.31 -0.65
CA GLU A 187 -4.81 24.43 -0.82
C GLU A 187 -3.68 24.39 0.22
N GLY A 188 -4.02 24.19 1.49
CA GLY A 188 -3.04 24.01 2.57
C GLY A 188 -2.15 22.78 2.35
N VAL A 189 -2.72 21.65 1.90
CA VAL A 189 -1.94 20.44 1.58
C VAL A 189 -0.95 20.70 0.44
N LEU A 190 -1.41 21.31 -0.65
CA LEU A 190 -0.55 21.64 -1.79
C LEU A 190 0.56 22.62 -1.40
N HIS A 191 0.26 23.57 -0.51
CA HIS A 191 1.27 24.47 0.03
C HIS A 191 2.33 23.71 0.84
N ARG A 192 1.91 22.81 1.75
CA ARG A 192 2.84 21.94 2.51
C ARG A 192 3.72 21.09 1.59
N ILE A 193 3.14 20.51 0.52
CA ILE A 193 3.88 19.75 -0.49
C ILE A 193 4.89 20.66 -1.21
N ALA A 194 4.48 21.83 -1.68
CA ALA A 194 5.39 22.76 -2.36
C ALA A 194 6.58 23.16 -1.47
N THR A 195 6.31 23.47 -0.20
CA THR A 195 7.33 23.78 0.81
C THR A 195 8.27 22.61 1.05
N ALA A 196 7.75 21.38 1.23
CA ALA A 196 8.57 20.19 1.45
C ALA A 196 9.45 19.79 0.24
N LEU A 197 9.05 20.21 -0.96
CA LEU A 197 9.80 19.98 -2.21
C LEU A 197 10.78 21.11 -2.55
N ASP A 198 10.94 22.11 -1.66
CA ASP A 198 11.74 23.32 -1.90
C ASP A 198 11.37 24.02 -3.22
N ARG A 199 10.09 23.98 -3.60
CA ARG A 199 9.59 24.56 -4.85
C ARG A 199 8.96 25.93 -4.61
N PRO A 200 9.15 26.89 -5.52
CA PRO A 200 8.58 28.22 -5.39
C PRO A 200 7.05 28.18 -5.35
N SER A 201 6.46 29.10 -4.58
CA SER A 201 5.01 29.25 -4.34
C SER A 201 4.14 29.32 -5.61
N GLN A 202 4.72 29.63 -6.77
CA GLN A 202 4.05 29.61 -8.07
C GLN A 202 3.51 28.23 -8.45
N LEU A 203 4.15 27.14 -8.02
CA LEU A 203 3.66 25.76 -8.24
C LEU A 203 2.36 25.50 -7.47
N ALA A 204 2.20 26.07 -6.27
CA ALA A 204 0.96 25.95 -5.49
C ALA A 204 -0.21 26.65 -6.20
N ALA A 205 0.02 27.83 -6.80
CA ALA A 205 -1.00 28.54 -7.58
C ALA A 205 -1.42 27.80 -8.87
N GLN A 206 -0.47 27.15 -9.56
CA GLN A 206 -0.77 26.32 -10.74
C GLN A 206 -1.47 25.01 -10.37
N ALA A 207 -1.05 24.37 -9.26
CA ALA A 207 -1.71 23.19 -8.73
C ALA A 207 -3.15 23.51 -8.30
N ARG A 208 -3.38 24.66 -7.65
CA ARG A 208 -4.71 25.18 -7.32
C ARG A 208 -5.61 25.26 -8.55
N LYS A 209 -5.13 25.85 -9.64
CA LYS A 209 -5.88 25.93 -10.90
C LYS A 209 -6.25 24.54 -11.44
N ARG A 210 -5.34 23.57 -11.38
CA ARG A 210 -5.56 22.19 -11.88
C ARG A 210 -6.47 21.34 -10.98
N VAL A 211 -6.34 21.46 -9.66
CA VAL A 211 -7.21 20.78 -8.69
C VAL A 211 -8.64 21.27 -8.86
N LEU A 212 -8.82 22.60 -8.91
CA LEU A 212 -10.13 23.22 -9.12
C LEU A 212 -10.72 22.94 -10.51
N SER A 213 -9.88 22.80 -11.55
CA SER A 213 -10.35 22.66 -12.93
C SER A 213 -10.67 21.24 -13.38
N GLY A 214 -10.36 20.16 -12.63
CA GLY A 214 -10.47 18.84 -13.28
C GLY A 214 -10.33 17.55 -12.48
N ILE A 215 -10.10 17.55 -11.17
CA ILE A 215 -10.04 16.25 -10.44
C ILE A 215 -11.44 15.62 -10.30
N HIS A 216 -12.52 16.39 -10.47
CA HIS A 216 -13.90 15.91 -10.31
C HIS A 216 -14.57 15.36 -11.59
N ALA A 217 -14.09 15.71 -12.80
CA ALA A 217 -14.87 15.45 -14.02
C ALA A 217 -14.87 13.98 -14.47
N ASN A 218 -13.82 13.21 -14.17
CA ASN A 218 -13.66 11.83 -14.65
C ASN A 218 -13.57 10.78 -13.53
N MET A 219 -13.69 11.17 -12.26
CA MET A 219 -13.89 10.18 -11.20
C MET A 219 -15.36 9.77 -11.24
N HIS A 220 -15.67 8.79 -12.08
CA HIS A 220 -16.95 8.09 -12.01
C HIS A 220 -17.18 7.70 -10.55
N ARG A 221 -18.19 8.31 -9.92
CA ARG A 221 -18.70 7.83 -8.64
C ARG A 221 -19.17 6.42 -8.91
N HIS A 222 -18.36 5.43 -8.58
CA HIS A 222 -18.81 4.05 -8.56
C HIS A 222 -19.93 4.02 -7.50
N SER A 223 -21.18 3.92 -7.96
CA SER A 223 -22.40 4.04 -7.15
C SER A 223 -22.65 2.83 -6.26
N HIS A 224 -21.71 1.89 -6.19
CA HIS A 224 -21.86 0.66 -5.45
C HIS A 224 -21.18 0.81 -4.09
N THR A 225 -21.99 0.78 -3.05
CA THR A 225 -21.57 0.66 -1.66
C THR A 225 -20.95 -0.71 -1.41
N MET A 226 -19.93 -0.73 -0.54
CA MET A 226 -19.36 -1.98 -0.02
C MET A 226 -20.42 -2.70 0.83
N PRO A 227 -20.54 -4.03 0.77
CA PRO A 227 -21.37 -4.75 1.73
C PRO A 227 -20.87 -4.53 3.16
N ASP A 228 -21.76 -4.21 4.10
CA ASP A 228 -21.40 -3.92 5.50
C ASP A 228 -20.54 -5.01 6.16
N ALA A 229 -20.82 -6.28 5.85
CA ALA A 229 -20.04 -7.41 6.37
C ALA A 229 -18.58 -7.38 5.88
N MET A 230 -18.37 -7.10 4.60
CA MET A 230 -17.04 -6.98 3.99
C MET A 230 -16.31 -5.72 4.46
N GLU A 231 -17.04 -4.62 4.66
CA GLU A 231 -16.48 -3.40 5.25
C GLU A 231 -15.94 -3.67 6.66
N ARG A 232 -16.73 -4.31 7.53
CA ARG A 232 -16.28 -4.69 8.87
C ARG A 232 -15.09 -5.63 8.84
N GLU A 233 -15.12 -6.66 8.00
CA GLU A 233 -14.01 -7.62 7.86
C GLU A 233 -12.71 -6.92 7.44
N LEU A 234 -12.78 -5.99 6.48
CA LEU A 234 -11.62 -5.19 6.08
C LEU A 234 -11.16 -4.22 7.16
N GLN A 235 -12.08 -3.57 7.89
CA GLN A 235 -11.74 -2.70 9.02
C GLN A 235 -10.99 -3.47 10.09
N GLU A 236 -11.50 -4.62 10.51
CA GLU A 236 -10.85 -5.52 11.48
C GLU A 236 -9.49 -5.99 10.98
N PHE A 237 -9.40 -6.42 9.72
CA PHE A 237 -8.13 -6.81 9.11
C PHE A 237 -7.10 -5.69 9.13
N PHE A 238 -7.47 -4.47 8.72
CA PHE A 238 -6.53 -3.36 8.59
C PHE A 238 -6.15 -2.70 9.92
N GLN A 239 -6.97 -2.83 10.97
CA GLN A 239 -6.75 -2.17 12.26
C GLN A 239 -5.32 -2.33 12.81
N PRO A 240 -4.73 -3.54 12.92
CA PRO A 240 -3.38 -3.68 13.46
C PRO A 240 -2.31 -3.04 12.56
N TYR A 241 -2.49 -3.08 11.24
CA TYR A 241 -1.56 -2.46 10.28
C TYR A 241 -1.64 -0.94 10.29
N ASN A 242 -2.84 -0.40 10.45
CA ASN A 242 -3.11 1.02 10.53
C ASN A 242 -2.53 1.61 11.82
N GLN A 243 -2.74 0.93 12.95
CA GLN A 243 -2.15 1.34 14.23
C GLN A 243 -0.63 1.35 14.12
N ARG A 244 -0.05 0.28 13.56
CA ARG A 244 1.38 0.21 13.37
C ARG A 244 1.93 1.28 12.43
N LEU A 245 1.22 1.59 11.34
CA LEU A 245 1.61 2.69 10.46
C LEU A 245 1.73 3.99 11.24
N LEU A 246 0.74 4.30 12.08
CA LEU A 246 0.75 5.49 12.93
C LEU A 246 1.95 5.48 13.89
N ASP A 247 2.20 4.35 14.56
CA ASP A 247 3.34 4.20 15.47
C ASP A 247 4.68 4.45 14.75
N VAL A 248 4.86 3.88 13.56
CA VAL A 248 6.06 4.05 12.73
C VAL A 248 6.22 5.51 12.30
N LEU A 249 5.14 6.16 11.89
CA LEU A 249 5.16 7.57 11.51
C LEU A 249 5.55 8.49 12.67
N ASP A 250 4.94 8.27 13.86
CA ASP A 250 5.21 9.05 15.07
C ASP A 250 6.66 8.85 15.54
N PHE A 251 7.12 7.60 15.65
CA PHE A 251 8.44 7.28 16.18
C PHE A 251 9.60 7.76 15.30
N TYR A 252 9.51 7.59 13.99
CA TYR A 252 10.56 8.03 13.07
C TYR A 252 10.47 9.51 12.71
N GLY A 253 9.50 10.25 13.26
CA GLY A 253 9.38 11.69 13.06
C GLY A 253 9.01 12.08 11.62
N PHE A 254 8.11 11.33 10.98
CA PHE A 254 7.60 11.70 9.66
C PHE A 254 6.82 13.01 9.70
N VAL A 255 6.82 13.76 8.58
CA VAL A 255 6.01 14.98 8.46
C VAL A 255 4.61 14.63 7.95
N PHE A 256 3.63 14.64 8.85
CA PHE A 256 2.23 14.32 8.54
C PHE A 256 1.22 15.03 9.46
N ASN A 257 -0.04 15.10 9.03
CA ASN A 257 -1.14 15.58 9.88
C ASN A 257 -1.72 14.39 10.67
N ARG A 258 -1.38 14.30 11.96
CA ARG A 258 -1.76 13.16 12.81
C ARG A 258 -3.26 12.97 12.96
N THR A 259 -4.00 14.06 13.18
CA THR A 259 -5.47 14.01 13.31
C THR A 259 -6.12 13.52 12.02
N ALA A 260 -5.69 14.04 10.87
CA ALA A 260 -6.20 13.59 9.58
C ALA A 260 -5.83 12.13 9.27
N MET A 261 -4.66 11.66 9.75
CA MET A 261 -4.24 10.27 9.61
C MET A 261 -5.10 9.32 10.44
N ILE A 262 -5.36 9.64 11.72
CA ILE A 262 -6.24 8.85 12.58
C ILE A 262 -7.62 8.70 11.96
N HIS A 263 -8.18 9.79 11.46
CA HIS A 263 -9.46 9.79 10.76
C HIS A 263 -9.41 8.96 9.46
N GLU A 264 -8.40 9.15 8.60
CA GLU A 264 -8.27 8.39 7.34
C GLU A 264 -8.13 6.88 7.57
N LEU A 265 -7.48 6.48 8.66
CA LEU A 265 -7.22 5.08 8.99
C LEU A 265 -8.31 4.43 9.85
N ASN A 266 -9.38 5.16 10.18
CA ASN A 266 -10.47 4.72 11.06
C ASN A 266 -9.96 4.17 12.41
N LEU A 267 -8.94 4.81 13.00
CA LEU A 267 -8.42 4.42 14.31
C LEU A 267 -9.26 5.04 15.42
N GLN A 268 -9.70 4.21 16.37
CA GLN A 268 -10.37 4.68 17.59
C GLN A 268 -9.33 5.34 18.50
N GLN A 269 -9.65 6.52 19.03
CA GLN A 269 -8.82 7.24 20.02
C GLN A 269 -9.07 6.75 21.43
#